data_AF-A0A369TDX6-F1
#
_entry.id   AF-A0A369TDX6-F1
#
_cell.length_a   1.000
_cell.length_b   1.000
_cell.length_c   1.000
_cell.angle_alpha   90.00
_cell.angle_beta   90.00
_cell.angle_gamma   90.00
#
_symmetry.space_group_name_H-M   'P 1'
#
loop_
_entity.id
_entity.type
_entity.pdbx_description
1 polymer ?
#
loop_
_entity_poly.entity_id
_entity_poly.type
_entity_poly.pdbx_seq_one_letter_code
_entity_poly.pdbx_strand_id
1 'polypeptide(L)'
;MERRIKGMNRRQFLQTSGLTAAGTAFAAPLLTAADRAWAIELSGALDQHTADTLLKMVRRLYPHSTLSDIYYGYVVEDLDRAAKSDEQVAKLLKDGVKKLDRALQIDFLDLSDGYQLKVLEGMSDSAFFEKVRSTTIVSLYNQELVWRHFGYEGASYPYGGYINRGFDDLAWLPEPPAEASPPKQS
;
A
#
# COMPACT_ATOMS: atom_id res chain seq x y z
N MET A 1 -53.07 33.23 23.47
CA MET A 1 -53.11 31.98 22.68
C MET A 1 -51.76 31.80 22.00
N GLU A 2 -50.93 30.92 22.56
CA GLU A 2 -49.55 30.67 22.12
C GLU A 2 -49.53 29.87 20.80
N ARG A 3 -48.69 30.31 19.84
CA ARG A 3 -48.43 29.56 18.61
C ARG A 3 -47.48 28.40 18.93
N ARG A 4 -47.97 27.16 18.84
CA ARG A 4 -47.11 25.97 18.85
C ARG A 4 -46.23 25.96 17.59
N ILE A 5 -44.92 26.05 17.76
CA ILE A 5 -43.96 25.79 16.68
C ILE A 5 -43.95 24.27 16.44
N LYS A 6 -44.42 23.85 15.26
CA LYS A 6 -44.39 22.45 14.82
C LYS A 6 -42.94 22.05 14.56
N GLY A 7 -42.37 21.22 15.43
CA GLY A 7 -41.00 20.71 15.29
C GLY A 7 -40.81 19.99 13.96
N MET A 8 -39.80 20.39 13.20
CA MET A 8 -39.45 19.76 11.93
C MET A 8 -39.00 18.32 12.17
N ASN A 9 -39.51 17.41 11.35
CA ASN A 9 -39.17 15.99 11.40
C ASN A 9 -37.76 15.78 10.84
N ARG A 10 -36.92 14.98 11.50
CA ARG A 10 -35.54 14.65 11.05
C ARG A 10 -35.50 14.12 9.60
N ARG A 11 -36.54 13.38 9.21
CA ARG A 11 -36.71 12.86 7.85
C ARG A 11 -37.00 13.95 6.81
N GLN A 12 -37.69 15.01 7.22
CA GLN A 12 -38.01 16.15 6.37
C GLN A 12 -36.78 17.06 6.20
N PHE A 13 -35.96 17.20 7.24
CA PHE A 13 -34.66 17.88 7.19
C PHE A 13 -33.68 17.20 6.22
N LEU A 14 -33.60 15.86 6.24
CA LEU A 14 -32.76 15.12 5.29
C LEU A 14 -33.28 15.20 3.84
N GLN A 15 -34.59 15.30 3.64
CA GLN A 15 -35.19 15.44 2.31
C GLN A 15 -34.99 16.84 1.69
N THR A 16 -34.80 17.89 2.51
CA THR A 16 -34.57 19.26 2.03
C THR A 16 -33.12 19.72 2.09
N SER A 17 -32.19 18.86 2.52
CA SER A 17 -30.74 19.16 2.56
C SER A 17 -30.03 18.95 1.22
N GLY A 18 -30.76 18.94 0.10
CA GLY A 18 -30.20 18.98 -1.25
C GLY A 18 -29.78 20.40 -1.63
N LEU A 19 -28.83 20.98 -0.87
CA LEU A 19 -28.21 22.24 -1.25
C LEU A 19 -27.07 21.96 -2.24
N THR A 20 -27.33 22.37 -3.47
CA THR A 20 -26.42 22.45 -4.61
C THR A 20 -25.19 23.30 -4.27
N ALA A 21 -24.14 22.67 -3.76
CA ALA A 21 -22.80 23.25 -3.84
C ALA A 21 -22.27 22.94 -5.23
N ALA A 22 -22.44 23.88 -6.18
CA ALA A 22 -21.68 23.90 -7.42
C ALA A 22 -20.23 24.31 -7.10
N GLY A 23 -19.52 23.41 -6.42
CA GLY A 23 -18.07 23.40 -6.37
C GLY A 23 -17.63 22.12 -7.07
N THR A 24 -16.66 22.21 -7.97
CA THR A 24 -15.95 21.02 -8.47
C THR A 24 -15.18 20.44 -7.29
N ALA A 25 -15.83 19.63 -6.47
CA ALA A 25 -15.16 18.69 -5.61
C ALA A 25 -14.49 17.70 -6.56
N PHE A 26 -13.21 17.94 -6.88
CA PHE A 26 -12.36 16.90 -7.42
C PHE A 26 -12.32 15.83 -6.33
N ALA A 27 -13.17 14.81 -6.47
CA ALA A 27 -13.10 13.64 -5.60
C ALA A 27 -11.72 13.02 -5.83
N ALA A 28 -10.87 13.08 -4.82
CA ALA A 28 -9.62 12.37 -4.81
C ALA A 28 -9.88 10.88 -5.13
N PRO A 29 -9.05 10.24 -5.96
CA PRO A 29 -9.12 8.79 -6.19
C PRO A 29 -9.05 8.03 -4.87
N LEU A 30 -9.84 6.97 -4.75
CA LEU A 30 -9.92 6.14 -3.55
C LEU A 30 -9.44 4.72 -3.92
N LEU A 31 -8.32 4.31 -3.36
CA LEU A 31 -7.92 2.91 -3.39
C LEU A 31 -8.78 2.16 -2.38
N THR A 32 -9.47 1.10 -2.78
CA THR A 32 -10.39 0.38 -1.89
C THR A 32 -10.16 -1.11 -1.90
N ALA A 33 -10.42 -1.74 -0.77
CA ALA A 33 -10.48 -3.19 -0.68
C ALA A 33 -11.66 -3.73 -1.51
N ALA A 34 -11.50 -4.92 -2.11
CA ALA A 34 -12.60 -5.59 -2.81
C ALA A 34 -13.82 -5.85 -1.89
N ASP A 35 -13.58 -6.15 -0.62
CA ASP A 35 -14.59 -6.33 0.42
C ASP A 35 -14.99 -5.02 1.12
N ARG A 36 -14.41 -3.89 0.71
CA ARG A 36 -14.57 -2.55 1.31
C ARG A 36 -14.19 -2.46 2.79
N ALA A 37 -13.36 -3.37 3.30
CA ALA A 37 -12.88 -3.32 4.68
C ALA A 37 -11.98 -2.10 4.95
N TRP A 38 -11.38 -1.53 3.90
CA TRP A 38 -10.54 -0.34 3.99
C TRP A 38 -10.61 0.50 2.72
N ALA A 39 -10.25 1.77 2.86
CA ALA A 39 -10.07 2.72 1.78
C ALA A 39 -8.91 3.67 2.09
N ILE A 40 -8.12 4.01 1.09
CA ILE A 40 -7.03 4.99 1.17
C ILE A 40 -7.33 6.09 0.15
N GLU A 41 -7.38 7.32 0.64
CA GLU A 41 -7.53 8.51 -0.21
C GLU A 41 -6.18 8.88 -0.79
N LEU A 42 -6.10 8.93 -2.12
CA LEU A 42 -4.90 9.35 -2.83
C LEU A 42 -4.92 10.87 -3.05
N SER A 43 -3.77 11.45 -3.29
CA SER A 43 -3.63 12.88 -3.51
C SER A 43 -4.15 13.36 -4.88
N GLY A 44 -4.45 12.42 -5.79
CA GLY A 44 -4.97 12.67 -7.13
C GLY A 44 -3.93 12.75 -8.23
N ALA A 45 -2.65 12.47 -7.94
CA ALA A 45 -1.60 12.46 -8.95
C ALA A 45 -1.72 11.24 -9.87
N LEU A 46 -2.16 10.09 -9.33
CA LEU A 46 -2.46 8.87 -10.04
C LEU A 46 -3.97 8.72 -10.24
N ASP A 47 -4.41 8.29 -11.42
CA ASP A 47 -5.81 7.90 -11.63
C ASP A 47 -6.10 6.52 -11.03
N GLN A 48 -7.38 6.15 -10.97
CA GLN A 48 -7.83 4.89 -10.35
C GLN A 48 -7.17 3.67 -10.99
N HIS A 49 -7.16 3.59 -12.33
CA HIS A 49 -6.56 2.46 -13.04
C HIS A 49 -5.06 2.31 -12.75
N THR A 50 -4.34 3.43 -12.72
CA THR A 50 -2.92 3.45 -12.37
C THR A 50 -2.72 2.96 -10.94
N ALA A 51 -3.52 3.43 -9.99
CA ALA A 51 -3.44 3.03 -8.59
C ALA A 51 -3.73 1.54 -8.39
N ASP A 52 -4.79 1.01 -9.00
CA ASP A 52 -5.19 -0.39 -8.91
C ASP A 52 -4.16 -1.31 -9.58
N THR A 53 -3.62 -0.91 -10.74
CA THR A 53 -2.55 -1.63 -11.43
C THR A 53 -1.29 -1.69 -10.58
N LEU A 54 -0.90 -0.57 -9.96
CA LEU A 54 0.24 -0.53 -9.06
C LEU A 54 0.02 -1.42 -7.84
N LEU A 55 -1.17 -1.39 -7.23
CA LEU A 55 -1.53 -2.29 -6.12
C LEU A 55 -1.34 -3.76 -6.52
N LYS A 56 -1.89 -4.15 -7.68
CA LYS A 56 -1.76 -5.52 -8.21
C LYS A 56 -0.31 -5.88 -8.49
N MET A 57 0.47 -4.96 -9.05
CA MET A 57 1.89 -5.13 -9.32
C MET A 57 2.69 -5.35 -8.04
N VAL A 58 2.57 -4.48 -7.03
CA VAL A 58 3.34 -4.61 -5.78
C VAL A 58 3.00 -5.91 -5.05
N ARG A 59 1.73 -6.34 -5.11
CA ARG A 59 1.28 -7.63 -4.57
C ARG A 59 1.89 -8.83 -5.28
N ARG A 60 2.12 -8.72 -6.59
CA ARG A 60 2.78 -9.76 -7.40
C ARG A 60 4.28 -9.82 -7.16
N LEU A 61 4.92 -8.67 -6.94
CA LEU A 61 6.36 -8.58 -6.64
C LEU A 61 6.71 -9.11 -5.24
N TYR A 62 5.85 -8.88 -4.26
CA TYR A 62 6.07 -9.29 -2.86
C TYR A 62 4.85 -10.05 -2.32
N PRO A 63 4.62 -11.30 -2.73
CA PRO A 63 3.42 -12.03 -2.36
C PRO A 63 3.48 -12.54 -0.90
N HIS A 64 2.73 -11.90 0.01
CA HIS A 64 2.56 -12.35 1.40
C HIS A 64 1.14 -12.87 1.66
N SER A 65 0.93 -14.19 1.71
CA SER A 65 -0.41 -14.82 1.81
C SER A 65 -1.24 -14.36 3.01
N THR A 66 -0.60 -14.04 4.12
CA THR A 66 -1.26 -13.66 5.38
C THR A 66 -1.39 -12.15 5.59
N LEU A 67 -0.75 -11.34 4.74
CA LEU A 67 -0.72 -9.88 4.90
C LEU A 67 -1.88 -9.25 4.12
N SER A 68 -2.66 -8.38 4.76
CA SER A 68 -3.79 -7.68 4.13
C SER A 68 -3.31 -6.67 3.07
N ASP A 69 -4.13 -6.46 2.05
CA ASP A 69 -3.82 -5.57 0.92
C ASP A 69 -3.73 -4.09 1.33
N ILE A 70 -4.27 -3.69 2.50
CA ILE A 70 -4.14 -2.32 3.02
C ILE A 70 -2.68 -1.87 3.15
N TYR A 71 -1.79 -2.78 3.55
CA TYR A 71 -0.36 -2.48 3.72
C TYR A 71 0.35 -2.22 2.38
N TYR A 72 -0.13 -2.85 1.32
CA TYR A 72 0.29 -2.56 -0.06
C TYR A 72 -0.35 -1.29 -0.59
N GLY A 73 -1.57 -0.98 -0.13
CA GLY A 73 -2.21 0.30 -0.42
C GLY A 73 -1.40 1.50 0.05
N TYR A 74 -0.75 1.42 1.22
CA TYR A 74 0.18 2.46 1.68
C TYR A 74 1.40 2.64 0.76
N VAL A 75 1.85 1.57 0.09
CA VAL A 75 2.90 1.68 -0.94
C VAL A 75 2.41 2.50 -2.13
N VAL A 76 1.16 2.28 -2.56
CA VAL A 76 0.55 3.06 -3.64
C VAL A 76 0.35 4.51 -3.22
N GLU A 77 -0.02 4.76 -1.97
CA GLU A 77 -0.11 6.12 -1.42
C GLU A 77 1.24 6.85 -1.45
N ASP A 78 2.33 6.18 -1.09
CA ASP A 78 3.68 6.74 -1.16
C ASP A 78 4.13 7.03 -2.60
N LEU A 79 3.78 6.15 -3.54
CA LEU A 79 4.00 6.38 -4.98
C LEU A 79 3.19 7.56 -5.51
N ASP A 80 1.93 7.68 -5.11
CA ASP A 80 1.07 8.81 -5.47
C ASP A 80 1.58 10.13 -4.90
N ARG A 81 2.04 10.13 -3.64
CA ARG A 81 2.67 11.31 -3.02
C ARG A 81 3.95 11.70 -3.75
N ALA A 82 4.79 10.72 -4.12
CA ALA A 82 5.99 10.98 -4.93
C ALA A 82 5.63 11.54 -6.32
N ALA A 83 4.59 11.03 -6.95
CA ALA A 83 4.08 11.53 -8.23
C ALA A 83 3.53 12.96 -8.10
N LYS A 84 2.86 13.29 -7.00
CA LYS A 84 2.39 14.65 -6.72
C LYS A 84 3.54 15.65 -6.55
N SER A 85 4.65 15.20 -5.96
CA SER A 85 5.83 16.04 -5.72
C SER A 85 6.76 16.17 -6.93
N ASP A 86 6.70 15.24 -7.89
CA ASP A 86 7.58 15.21 -9.06
C ASP A 86 6.84 14.71 -10.31
N GLU A 87 6.67 15.61 -11.29
CA GLU A 87 6.00 15.32 -12.56
C GLU A 87 6.73 14.23 -13.38
N GLN A 88 8.05 14.11 -13.25
CA GLN A 88 8.80 13.06 -13.94
C GLN A 88 8.46 11.69 -13.35
N VAL A 89 8.28 11.60 -12.03
CA VAL A 89 7.81 10.39 -11.35
C VAL A 89 6.37 10.08 -11.77
N ALA A 90 5.49 11.08 -11.79
CA ALA A 90 4.11 10.88 -12.26
C ALA A 90 4.07 10.32 -13.68
N LYS A 91 4.88 10.88 -14.59
CA LYS A 91 4.99 10.41 -15.97
C LYS A 91 5.56 8.99 -16.04
N LEU A 92 6.61 8.70 -15.27
CA LEU A 92 7.24 7.38 -15.21
C LEU A 92 6.23 6.30 -14.80
N LEU A 93 5.43 6.57 -13.76
CA LEU A 93 4.43 5.61 -13.27
C LEU A 93 3.29 5.41 -14.27
N LYS A 94 2.72 6.49 -14.81
CA LYS A 94 1.63 6.42 -15.80
C LYS A 94 2.05 5.74 -17.09
N ASP A 95 3.25 6.02 -17.59
CA ASP A 95 3.76 5.38 -18.80
C ASP A 95 4.14 3.92 -18.55
N GLY A 96 4.61 3.58 -17.35
CA GLY A 96 4.87 2.21 -16.93
C GLY A 96 3.60 1.36 -16.91
N VAL A 97 2.52 1.87 -16.31
CA VAL A 97 1.20 1.20 -16.33
C VAL A 97 0.70 1.01 -17.76
N LYS A 98 0.76 2.04 -18.61
CA LYS A 98 0.41 1.88 -20.03
C LYS A 98 1.23 0.82 -20.76
N LYS A 99 2.50 0.62 -20.38
CA LYS A 99 3.34 -0.46 -20.94
C LYS A 99 2.90 -1.83 -20.46
N LEU A 100 2.49 -1.97 -19.18
CA LEU A 100 1.91 -3.20 -18.67
C LEU A 100 0.66 -3.59 -19.45
N ASP A 101 -0.30 -2.67 -19.62
CA ASP A 101 -1.57 -2.93 -20.33
C ASP A 101 -1.36 -3.26 -21.81
N ARG A 102 -0.35 -2.65 -22.44
CA ARG A 102 -0.06 -2.88 -23.86
C ARG A 102 0.77 -4.14 -24.11
N ALA A 103 1.41 -4.72 -23.09
CA ALA A 103 2.33 -5.84 -23.28
C ALA A 103 1.66 -7.05 -23.97
N LEU A 104 0.38 -7.29 -23.67
CA LEU A 104 -0.43 -8.35 -24.29
C LEU A 104 -1.72 -7.82 -24.94
N GLN A 105 -1.86 -6.50 -25.11
CA GLN A 105 -3.07 -5.83 -25.62
C GLN A 105 -4.35 -6.15 -24.81
N ILE A 106 -4.16 -6.40 -23.51
CA ILE A 106 -5.20 -6.65 -22.50
C ILE A 106 -4.73 -5.93 -21.24
N ASP A 107 -5.63 -5.21 -20.58
CA ASP A 107 -5.31 -4.49 -19.35
C ASP A 107 -4.67 -5.43 -18.33
N PHE A 108 -3.62 -4.96 -17.65
CA PHE A 108 -2.83 -5.80 -16.76
C PHE A 108 -3.66 -6.43 -15.64
N LEU A 109 -4.69 -5.70 -15.18
CA LEU A 109 -5.64 -6.16 -14.16
C LEU A 109 -6.48 -7.36 -14.62
N ASP A 110 -6.73 -7.50 -15.92
CA ASP A 110 -7.53 -8.57 -16.52
C ASP A 110 -6.70 -9.80 -16.91
N LEU A 111 -5.37 -9.70 -16.83
CA LEU A 111 -4.49 -10.83 -17.05
C LEU A 111 -4.57 -11.85 -15.90
N SER A 112 -4.53 -13.13 -16.23
CA SER A 112 -4.33 -14.18 -15.22
C SER A 112 -2.99 -13.98 -14.49
N ASP A 113 -2.90 -14.48 -13.26
CA ASP A 113 -1.71 -14.40 -12.41
C ASP A 113 -0.40 -14.77 -13.11
N GLY A 114 -0.39 -15.85 -13.91
CA GLY A 114 0.80 -16.28 -14.65
C GLY A 114 1.21 -15.31 -15.77
N TYR A 115 0.25 -14.70 -16.46
CA TYR A 115 0.53 -13.69 -17.49
C TYR A 115 0.96 -12.36 -16.88
N GLN A 116 0.41 -11.98 -15.72
CA GLN A 116 0.90 -10.83 -14.96
C GLN A 116 2.38 -11.00 -14.61
N LEU A 117 2.76 -12.17 -14.09
CA LEU A 117 4.15 -12.46 -13.76
C LEU A 117 5.05 -12.38 -15.01
N LYS A 118 4.66 -13.02 -16.11
CA LYS A 118 5.41 -13.00 -17.36
C LYS A 118 5.63 -11.58 -17.91
N VAL A 119 4.60 -10.73 -17.85
CA VAL A 119 4.72 -9.33 -18.29
C VAL A 119 5.66 -8.55 -17.38
N LEU A 120 5.58 -8.75 -16.06
CA LEU A 120 6.46 -8.11 -15.10
C LEU A 120 7.92 -8.52 -15.27
N GLU A 121 8.18 -9.82 -15.45
CA GLU A 121 9.51 -10.35 -15.77
C GLU A 121 10.09 -9.70 -17.04
N GLY A 122 9.28 -9.57 -18.10
CA GLY A 122 9.71 -8.94 -19.35
C GLY A 122 10.06 -7.45 -19.24
N MET A 123 9.72 -6.77 -18.13
CA MET A 123 10.05 -5.36 -17.91
C MET A 123 10.88 -5.10 -16.66
N SER A 124 11.49 -6.14 -16.07
CA SER A 124 12.25 -6.05 -14.83
C SER A 124 13.41 -5.04 -14.89
N ASP A 125 13.98 -4.85 -16.08
CA ASP A 125 15.12 -3.95 -16.30
C ASP A 125 14.70 -2.48 -16.52
N SER A 126 13.40 -2.18 -16.45
CA SER A 126 12.90 -0.83 -16.67
C SER A 126 13.02 0.04 -15.42
N ALA A 127 13.25 1.35 -15.62
CA ALA A 127 13.26 2.33 -14.54
C ALA A 127 11.91 2.40 -13.78
N PHE A 128 10.80 2.11 -14.47
CA PHE A 128 9.48 2.02 -13.85
C PHE A 128 9.43 0.86 -12.85
N PHE A 129 9.85 -0.34 -13.29
CA PHE A 129 9.89 -1.52 -12.44
C PHE A 129 10.76 -1.27 -11.22
N GLU A 130 11.96 -0.73 -11.40
CA GLU A 130 12.85 -0.46 -10.27
C GLU A 130 12.31 0.63 -9.34
N LYS A 131 11.64 1.67 -9.85
CA LYS A 131 10.97 2.66 -9.01
C LYS A 131 9.90 2.04 -8.13
N VAL A 132 9.00 1.23 -8.70
CA VAL A 132 7.94 0.56 -7.94
C VAL A 132 8.55 -0.43 -6.94
N ARG A 133 9.52 -1.24 -7.38
CA ARG A 133 10.20 -2.24 -6.55
C ARG A 133 10.91 -1.59 -5.36
N SER A 134 11.73 -0.58 -5.58
CA SER A 134 12.49 0.11 -4.53
C SER A 134 11.58 0.84 -3.54
N THR A 135 10.54 1.53 -4.01
CA THR A 135 9.53 2.12 -3.12
C THR A 135 8.77 1.06 -2.33
N THR A 136 8.46 -0.09 -2.92
CA THR A 136 7.80 -1.18 -2.18
C THR A 136 8.65 -1.69 -1.03
N ILE A 137 9.96 -1.89 -1.22
CA ILE A 137 10.86 -2.36 -0.15
C ILE A 137 10.83 -1.38 1.03
N VAL A 138 10.96 -0.09 0.75
CA VAL A 138 11.00 0.93 1.81
C VAL A 138 9.63 1.08 2.46
N SER A 139 8.57 1.22 1.67
CA SER A 139 7.23 1.52 2.20
C SER A 139 6.61 0.32 2.91
N LEU A 140 6.67 -0.88 2.33
CA LEU A 140 6.02 -2.06 2.90
C LEU A 140 6.70 -2.51 4.19
N TYR A 141 8.03 -2.56 4.20
CA TYR A 141 8.79 -3.10 5.34
C TYR A 141 9.18 -2.04 6.36
N ASN A 142 8.79 -0.78 6.19
CA ASN A 142 8.96 0.27 7.22
C ASN A 142 7.63 0.61 7.91
N GLN A 143 6.78 -0.40 8.11
CA GLN A 143 5.49 -0.26 8.80
C GLN A 143 5.51 -1.10 10.08
N GLU A 144 5.28 -0.48 11.23
CA GLU A 144 5.30 -1.19 12.53
C GLU A 144 4.29 -2.34 12.62
N LEU A 145 3.12 -2.20 11.98
CA LEU A 145 2.12 -3.26 11.94
C LEU A 145 2.57 -4.45 11.10
N VAL A 146 3.34 -4.20 10.03
CA VAL A 146 3.97 -5.25 9.21
C VAL A 146 5.09 -5.93 10.01
N TRP A 147 5.86 -5.19 10.80
CA TRP A 147 6.85 -5.76 11.72
C TRP A 147 6.21 -6.72 12.72
N ARG A 148 5.13 -6.29 13.39
CA ARG A 148 4.37 -7.13 14.33
C ARG A 148 3.83 -8.37 13.64
N HIS A 149 3.33 -8.25 12.41
CA HIS A 149 2.84 -9.39 11.63
C HIS A 149 3.92 -10.43 11.38
N PHE A 150 5.16 -10.00 11.14
CA PHE A 150 6.31 -10.90 10.92
C PHE A 150 7.12 -11.22 12.19
N GLY A 151 6.67 -10.81 13.37
CA GLY A 151 7.37 -11.04 14.63
C GLY A 151 8.66 -10.23 14.81
N TYR A 152 8.88 -9.18 14.01
CA TYR A 152 10.01 -8.28 14.19
C TYR A 152 9.71 -7.27 15.30
N GLU A 153 10.59 -7.20 16.31
CA GLU A 153 10.33 -6.41 17.52
C GLU A 153 10.64 -4.90 17.40
N GLY A 154 10.97 -4.43 16.19
CA GLY A 154 11.35 -3.05 15.91
C GLY A 154 12.81 -2.73 16.27
N ALA A 155 13.20 -1.46 16.07
CA ALA A 155 14.58 -1.03 16.25
C ALA A 155 15.11 -1.31 17.67
N SER A 156 16.24 -2.00 17.78
CA SER A 156 16.86 -2.35 19.07
C SER A 156 17.96 -1.39 19.53
N TYR A 157 18.46 -0.52 18.64
CA TYR A 157 19.53 0.43 18.96
C TYR A 157 19.23 1.30 20.20
N PRO A 158 18.00 1.88 20.37
CA PRO A 158 17.66 2.62 21.58
C PRO A 158 17.60 1.78 22.86
N TYR A 159 17.60 0.45 22.73
CA TYR A 159 17.38 -0.52 23.81
C TYR A 159 18.61 -1.39 24.09
N GLY A 160 19.81 -0.96 23.67
CA GLY A 160 21.06 -1.69 23.90
C GLY A 160 21.32 -2.84 22.92
N GLY A 161 20.65 -2.85 21.76
CA GLY A 161 20.82 -3.84 20.71
C GLY A 161 19.98 -5.11 20.88
N TYR A 162 20.13 -6.07 19.96
CA TYR A 162 19.33 -7.32 19.95
C TYR A 162 19.84 -8.39 20.92
N ILE A 163 20.96 -8.15 21.61
CA ILE A 163 21.59 -9.10 22.54
C ILE A 163 20.55 -9.67 23.51
N ASN A 164 19.65 -8.86 24.07
CA ASN A 164 18.60 -9.32 24.99
C ASN A 164 17.18 -9.18 24.42
N ARG A 165 17.04 -9.13 23.09
CA ARG A 165 15.77 -8.86 22.38
C ARG A 165 15.62 -9.72 21.12
N GLY A 166 15.66 -11.03 21.26
CA GLY A 166 15.30 -11.94 20.17
C GLY A 166 16.38 -12.27 19.13
N PHE A 167 17.63 -11.82 19.29
CA PHE A 167 18.73 -12.27 18.40
C PHE A 167 18.90 -13.80 18.42
N ASP A 168 18.78 -14.40 19.60
CA ASP A 168 18.98 -15.83 19.84
C ASP A 168 17.65 -16.63 19.88
N ASP A 169 16.49 -15.97 19.72
CA ASP A 169 15.16 -16.60 19.84
C ASP A 169 14.72 -17.27 18.52
N LEU A 170 15.65 -17.92 17.83
CA LEU A 170 15.40 -18.59 16.55
C LEU A 170 14.82 -19.99 16.79
N ALA A 171 13.49 -20.11 16.85
CA ALA A 171 12.81 -21.41 17.05
C ALA A 171 13.04 -22.46 15.93
N TRP A 172 13.69 -22.07 14.83
CA TRP A 172 13.87 -22.89 13.62
C TRP A 172 15.30 -23.40 13.43
N LEU A 173 16.25 -22.99 14.28
CA LEU A 173 17.60 -23.55 14.33
C LEU A 173 17.83 -24.28 15.66
N PRO A 174 18.55 -25.42 15.67
CA PRO A 174 19.07 -25.96 16.90
C PRO A 174 20.02 -24.96 17.56
N GLU A 175 20.13 -25.01 18.90
CA GLU A 175 21.07 -24.16 19.60
C GLU A 175 22.49 -24.35 19.04
N PRO A 176 23.18 -23.25 18.69
CA PRO A 176 24.53 -23.34 18.17
C PRO A 176 25.48 -23.92 19.25
N PRO A 177 26.46 -24.75 18.86
CA PRO A 177 27.46 -25.24 19.80
C PRO A 177 28.24 -24.07 20.42
N ALA A 178 28.69 -24.22 21.67
CA ALA A 178 29.31 -23.15 22.46
C ALA A 178 30.56 -22.51 21.80
N GLU A 179 31.26 -23.25 20.94
CA GLU A 179 32.41 -22.76 20.16
C GLU A 179 31.98 -21.75 19.07
N ALA A 180 30.77 -21.89 18.54
CA ALA A 180 30.19 -21.01 17.52
C ALA A 180 29.38 -19.86 18.12
N SER A 181 28.94 -19.99 19.38
CA SER A 181 28.26 -18.94 20.13
C SER A 181 28.82 -18.84 21.56
N PRO A 182 30.02 -18.24 21.74
CA PRO A 182 30.62 -18.07 23.05
C PRO A 182 29.75 -17.16 23.94
N PRO A 183 29.81 -17.34 25.28
CA PRO A 183 28.94 -16.61 26.20
C PRO A 183 29.15 -15.09 26.09
N LYS A 184 28.05 -14.34 26.26
CA LYS A 184 28.06 -12.87 26.27
C LYS A 184 29.11 -12.37 27.27
N GLN A 185 30.07 -11.59 26.79
CA GLN A 185 31.03 -10.93 27.66
C GLN A 185 30.30 -9.79 28.38
N SER A 186 30.33 -9.84 29.71
CA SER A 186 29.71 -8.87 30.63
C SER A 186 30.37 -7.51 30.56
#